data_AF-A0A963A7M0-F1
#
_entry.id   AF-A0A963A7M0-F1
#
_cell.length_a   1.000
_cell.length_b   1.000
_cell.length_c   1.000
_cell.angle_alpha   90.00
_cell.angle_beta   90.00
_cell.angle_gamma   90.00
#
_symmetry.space_group_name_H-M   'P 1'
#
loop_
_entity.id
_entity.type
_entity.pdbx_description
1 polymer ?
#
loop_
_entity_poly.entity_id
_entity_poly.type
_entity_poly.pdbx_seq_one_letter_code
_entity_poly.pdbx_strand_id
1 'polypeptide(L)'
;MSDFNTVKDAAADYRDGVAGRLPGSGWSRALVILVGIYLVVVIALGMYWSIAPAPFDVRARAAAYAAEGGGEVVTGSVTTAALMGVVDTLLTKPGGFTHNDVFPPGVWLDDMPNWEYGVLVQSRDLARAMRENFSRSQSQSTEDVDLVQAEPRLNFDSNSWALPASESEYRDGLKYIHRYFDR
;
A
#
# COMPACT_ATOMS: atom_id res chain seq x y z
N MET A 1 40.72 33.59 14.73
CA MET A 1 41.03 32.22 15.22
C MET A 1 40.28 31.85 16.51
N SER A 2 39.40 32.72 17.06
CA SER A 2 38.59 32.46 18.27
C SER A 2 37.27 31.72 18.00
N ASP A 3 36.62 31.96 16.84
CA ASP A 3 35.25 31.47 16.59
C ASP A 3 35.14 29.95 16.45
N PHE A 4 36.22 29.29 16.02
CA PHE A 4 36.26 27.83 15.88
C PHE A 4 36.26 27.09 17.23
N ASN A 5 36.76 27.72 18.30
CA ASN A 5 36.74 27.13 19.64
C ASN A 5 35.36 27.30 20.27
N THR A 6 34.71 28.44 20.09
CA THR A 6 33.35 28.70 20.60
C THR A 6 32.31 27.71 20.06
N VAL A 7 32.39 27.33 18.78
CA VAL A 7 31.48 26.33 18.18
C VAL A 7 31.76 24.92 18.71
N LYS A 8 33.04 24.58 18.94
CA LYS A 8 33.42 23.28 19.53
C LYS A 8 33.01 23.17 20.99
N ASP A 9 33.15 24.25 21.75
CA ASP A 9 32.78 24.32 23.16
C ASP A 9 31.26 24.26 23.32
N ALA A 10 30.50 24.95 22.46
CA ALA A 10 29.04 24.84 22.43
C ALA A 10 28.55 23.43 22.06
N ALA A 11 29.23 22.75 21.11
CA ALA A 11 28.92 21.37 20.76
C ALA A 11 29.27 20.38 21.88
N ALA A 12 30.38 20.62 22.60
CA ALA A 12 30.78 19.82 23.76
C ALA A 12 29.78 19.99 24.92
N ASP A 13 29.37 21.22 25.21
CA ASP A 13 28.42 21.53 26.27
C ASP A 13 27.02 20.96 25.98
N TYR A 14 26.59 20.99 24.71
CA TYR A 14 25.37 20.30 24.27
C TYR A 14 25.48 18.77 24.43
N ARG A 15 26.59 18.17 24.00
CA ARG A 15 26.84 16.73 24.14
C ARG A 15 26.84 16.30 25.61
N ASP A 16 27.45 17.09 26.48
CA ASP A 16 27.60 16.77 27.90
C ASP A 16 26.29 17.04 28.67
N GLY A 17 25.52 18.07 28.28
CA GLY A 17 24.16 18.31 28.79
C GLY A 17 23.14 17.26 28.35
N VAL A 18 23.30 16.68 27.16
CA VAL A 18 22.51 15.52 26.71
C VAL A 18 22.98 14.25 27.46
N ALA A 19 24.29 14.06 27.62
CA ALA A 19 24.85 12.91 28.35
C ALA A 19 24.47 12.90 29.84
N GLY A 20 24.36 14.07 30.48
CA GLY A 20 23.94 14.20 31.88
C GLY A 20 22.46 13.88 32.15
N ARG A 21 21.63 13.81 31.10
CA ARG A 21 20.22 13.38 31.20
C ARG A 21 20.02 11.89 30.95
N LEU A 22 21.08 11.17 30.55
CA LEU A 22 21.05 9.75 30.28
C LEU A 22 21.47 8.96 31.54
N PRO A 23 20.88 7.79 31.81
CA PRO A 23 21.24 6.97 32.97
C PRO A 23 22.75 6.66 33.00
N GLY A 24 23.34 6.72 34.20
CA GLY A 24 24.79 6.79 34.42
C GLY A 24 25.62 5.55 34.07
N SER A 25 25.03 4.52 33.45
CA SER A 25 25.75 3.31 33.03
C SER A 25 25.92 3.24 31.51
N GLY A 26 27.10 2.83 31.04
CA GLY A 26 27.44 2.79 29.61
C GLY A 26 26.46 1.97 28.75
N TRP A 27 25.93 0.87 29.27
CA TRP A 27 24.93 0.05 28.57
C TRP A 27 23.57 0.76 28.45
N SER A 28 23.17 1.50 29.49
CA SER A 28 21.90 2.24 29.49
C SER A 28 21.95 3.43 28.52
N ARG A 29 23.10 4.08 28.39
CA ARG A 29 23.34 5.10 27.36
C ARG A 29 23.28 4.51 25.94
N ALA A 30 23.91 3.36 25.72
CA ALA A 30 23.86 2.67 24.43
C ALA A 30 22.44 2.25 24.04
N LEU A 31 21.67 1.73 25.01
CA LEU A 31 20.27 1.36 24.82
C LEU A 31 19.41 2.57 24.41
N VAL A 32 19.56 3.71 25.10
CA VAL A 32 18.80 4.93 24.76
C VAL A 32 19.14 5.43 23.35
N ILE A 33 20.42 5.41 22.97
CA ILE A 33 20.83 5.79 21.60
C ILE A 33 20.20 4.86 20.57
N LEU A 34 20.23 3.54 20.81
CA LEU A 34 19.66 2.55 19.90
C LEU A 34 18.15 2.71 19.74
N VAL A 35 17.43 2.92 20.85
CA VAL A 35 15.99 3.22 20.82
C VAL A 35 15.72 4.54 20.09
N GLY A 36 16.53 5.57 20.32
CA GLY A 36 16.42 6.85 19.63
C GLY A 36 16.57 6.72 18.11
N ILE A 37 17.58 5.97 17.65
CA ILE A 37 17.79 5.69 16.22
C ILE A 37 16.61 4.92 15.66
N TYR A 38 16.15 3.88 16.35
CA TYR A 38 14.98 3.11 15.94
C TYR A 38 13.74 4.00 15.75
N LEU A 39 13.44 4.87 16.72
CA LEU A 39 12.30 5.79 16.63
C LEU A 39 12.42 6.75 15.45
N VAL A 40 13.62 7.30 15.18
CA VAL A 40 13.85 8.17 14.02
C VAL A 40 13.58 7.42 12.71
N VAL A 41 14.04 6.17 12.59
CA VAL A 41 13.79 5.33 11.41
C VAL A 41 12.30 5.05 11.24
N VAL A 42 11.60 4.67 12.32
CA VAL A 42 10.15 4.38 12.26
C VAL A 42 9.37 5.63 11.88
N ILE A 43 9.70 6.80 12.41
CA ILE A 43 9.06 8.07 12.05
C ILE A 43 9.30 8.39 10.56
N ALA A 44 10.53 8.22 10.07
CA ALA A 44 10.85 8.43 8.66
C ALA A 44 10.08 7.49 7.73
N LEU A 45 9.97 6.20 8.10
CA LEU A 45 9.17 5.23 7.36
C LEU A 45 7.68 5.58 7.42
N GLY A 46 7.16 5.97 8.59
CA GLY A 46 5.78 6.41 8.75
C GLY A 46 5.44 7.59 7.82
N MET A 47 6.30 8.62 7.80
CA MET A 47 6.14 9.75 6.86
C MET A 47 6.14 9.30 5.40
N TYR A 48 6.99 8.35 5.02
CA TYR A 48 7.03 7.82 3.66
C TYR A 48 5.78 6.99 3.32
N TRP A 49 5.29 6.17 4.24
CA TRP A 49 4.11 5.32 4.06
C TRP A 49 2.80 6.11 4.08
N SER A 50 2.79 7.32 4.68
CA SER A 50 1.66 8.25 4.65
C SER A 50 1.51 9.01 3.33
N ILE A 51 2.43 8.86 2.37
CA ILE A 51 2.34 9.56 1.08
C ILE A 51 1.17 8.99 0.27
N ALA A 52 0.17 9.82 0.01
CA ALA A 52 -0.97 9.46 -0.82
C ALA A 52 -0.52 9.11 -2.25
N PRO A 53 -1.01 8.01 -2.84
CA PRO A 53 -0.71 7.66 -4.22
C PRO A 53 -1.18 8.73 -5.21
N ALA A 54 -0.42 8.92 -6.29
CA ALA A 54 -0.80 9.84 -7.35
C ALA A 54 -2.03 9.32 -8.11
N PRO A 55 -2.95 10.21 -8.54
CA PRO A 55 -4.02 9.82 -9.44
C PRO A 55 -3.44 9.36 -10.78
N PHE A 56 -4.16 8.46 -11.46
CA PHE A 56 -3.77 7.97 -12.79
C PHE A 56 -4.90 8.20 -13.80
N ASP A 57 -4.53 8.34 -15.07
CA ASP A 57 -5.49 8.40 -16.16
C ASP A 57 -5.95 6.99 -16.55
N VAL A 58 -7.24 6.73 -16.37
CA VAL A 58 -7.87 5.43 -16.65
C VAL A 58 -7.83 5.05 -18.14
N ARG A 59 -7.88 6.02 -19.05
CA ARG A 59 -7.81 5.78 -20.51
C ARG A 59 -6.38 5.49 -20.92
N ALA A 60 -5.42 6.21 -20.36
CA ALA A 60 -4.01 5.95 -20.61
C ALA A 60 -3.61 4.56 -20.10
N ARG A 61 -4.08 4.14 -18.91
CA ARG A 61 -3.87 2.79 -18.40
C ARG A 61 -4.52 1.72 -19.28
N ALA A 62 -5.74 1.93 -19.73
CA ALA A 62 -6.41 1.00 -20.64
C ALA A 62 -5.63 0.83 -21.96
N ALA A 63 -5.13 1.92 -22.52
CA ALA A 63 -4.30 1.88 -23.73
C ALA A 63 -2.95 1.17 -23.49
N ALA A 64 -2.32 1.39 -22.33
CA ALA A 64 -1.07 0.72 -21.97
C ALA A 64 -1.26 -0.80 -21.81
N TYR A 65 -2.27 -1.24 -21.04
CA TYR A 65 -2.56 -2.67 -20.88
C TYR A 65 -2.94 -3.33 -22.20
N ALA A 66 -3.76 -2.66 -23.04
CA ALA A 66 -4.11 -3.19 -24.36
C ALA A 66 -2.87 -3.35 -25.26
N ALA A 67 -1.95 -2.37 -25.24
CA ALA A 67 -0.71 -2.45 -26.00
C ALA A 67 0.23 -3.56 -25.50
N GLU A 68 0.27 -3.83 -24.19
CA GLU A 68 1.04 -4.93 -23.59
C GLU A 68 0.48 -6.31 -23.98
N GLY A 69 -0.86 -6.47 -23.98
CA GLY A 69 -1.53 -7.71 -24.36
C GLY A 69 -1.71 -7.93 -25.86
N GLY A 70 -1.39 -6.93 -26.69
CA GLY A 70 -1.62 -6.96 -28.15
C GLY A 70 -3.09 -6.84 -28.55
N GLY A 71 -3.94 -6.33 -27.66
CA GLY A 71 -5.37 -6.13 -27.86
C GLY A 71 -5.73 -4.69 -28.27
N GLU A 72 -7.02 -4.46 -28.50
CA GLU A 72 -7.58 -3.14 -28.75
C GLU A 72 -8.41 -2.65 -27.56
N VAL A 73 -8.50 -1.33 -27.39
CA VAL A 73 -9.38 -0.76 -26.37
C VAL A 73 -10.83 -0.86 -26.85
N VAL A 74 -11.59 -1.77 -26.23
CA VAL A 74 -13.01 -2.01 -26.53
C VAL A 74 -13.92 -1.49 -25.42
N THR A 75 -15.24 -1.60 -25.63
CA THR A 75 -16.24 -1.28 -24.60
C THR A 75 -15.98 -2.12 -23.35
N GLY A 76 -15.81 -1.46 -22.21
CA GLY A 76 -15.50 -2.12 -20.93
C GLY A 76 -14.02 -2.09 -20.55
N SER A 77 -13.09 -1.97 -21.51
CA SER A 77 -11.64 -1.96 -21.23
C SER A 77 -11.25 -0.86 -20.25
N VAL A 78 -11.81 0.35 -20.38
CA VAL A 78 -11.49 1.46 -19.46
C VAL A 78 -11.93 1.16 -18.03
N THR A 79 -13.09 0.52 -17.84
CA THR A 79 -13.60 0.17 -16.51
C THR A 79 -12.75 -0.94 -15.88
N THR A 80 -12.43 -1.98 -16.65
CA THR A 80 -11.58 -3.08 -16.18
C THR A 80 -10.17 -2.59 -15.86
N ALA A 81 -9.57 -1.76 -16.73
CA ALA A 81 -8.26 -1.15 -16.51
C ALA A 81 -8.24 -0.21 -15.29
N ALA A 82 -9.34 0.50 -15.03
CA ALA A 82 -9.48 1.30 -13.82
C ALA A 82 -9.45 0.42 -12.56
N LEU A 83 -10.22 -0.67 -12.54
CA LEU A 83 -10.19 -1.63 -11.42
C LEU A 83 -8.79 -2.22 -11.23
N MET A 84 -8.14 -2.66 -12.32
CA MET A 84 -6.77 -3.17 -12.29
C MET A 84 -5.80 -2.13 -11.71
N GLY A 85 -5.87 -0.88 -12.19
CA GLY A 85 -5.01 0.20 -11.73
C GLY A 85 -5.24 0.58 -10.27
N VAL A 86 -6.49 0.54 -9.80
CA VAL A 86 -6.82 0.81 -8.39
C VAL A 86 -6.25 -0.29 -7.48
N VAL A 87 -6.48 -1.57 -7.82
CA VAL A 87 -5.97 -2.70 -7.03
C VAL A 87 -4.44 -2.76 -7.08
N ASP A 88 -3.84 -2.52 -8.24
CA ASP A 88 -2.39 -2.42 -8.40
C ASP A 88 -1.81 -1.29 -7.52
N THR A 89 -2.42 -0.11 -7.54
CA THR A 89 -2.00 1.03 -6.71
C THR A 89 -2.14 0.73 -5.22
N LEU A 90 -3.23 0.08 -4.80
CA LEU A 90 -3.42 -0.37 -3.42
C LEU A 90 -2.27 -1.26 -2.94
N LEU A 91 -1.76 -2.14 -3.81
CA LEU A 91 -0.74 -3.14 -3.48
C LEU A 91 0.70 -2.64 -3.67
N THR A 92 0.90 -1.56 -4.43
CA THR A 92 2.24 -1.07 -4.83
C THR A 92 2.57 0.31 -4.28
N LYS A 93 1.62 0.99 -3.61
CA LYS A 93 1.87 2.27 -2.96
C LYS A 93 3.03 2.21 -1.96
N PRO A 94 3.62 3.37 -1.57
CA PRO A 94 4.63 3.41 -0.52
C PRO A 94 4.18 2.65 0.74
N GLY A 95 4.99 1.68 1.16
CA GLY A 95 4.69 0.82 2.32
C GLY A 95 3.89 -0.46 2.02
N GLY A 96 3.39 -0.66 0.80
CA GLY A 96 2.56 -1.82 0.46
C GLY A 96 1.19 -1.75 1.11
N PHE A 97 0.56 -2.91 1.36
CA PHE A 97 -0.72 -2.99 2.07
C PHE A 97 -0.49 -2.99 3.58
N THR A 98 -0.78 -1.87 4.24
CA THR A 98 -0.45 -1.60 5.65
C THR A 98 -1.62 -1.85 6.61
N HIS A 99 -2.83 -2.08 6.09
CA HIS A 99 -4.04 -2.21 6.89
C HIS A 99 -4.01 -3.36 7.90
N ASN A 100 -3.29 -4.45 7.59
CA ASN A 100 -3.11 -5.62 8.46
C ASN A 100 -1.75 -5.62 9.20
N ASP A 101 -1.02 -4.51 9.20
CA ASP A 101 0.25 -4.40 9.91
C ASP A 101 0.03 -4.48 11.43
N VAL A 102 0.94 -5.18 12.12
CA VAL A 102 0.93 -5.25 13.60
C VAL A 102 2.11 -4.56 14.26
N PHE A 103 3.06 -4.06 13.46
CA PHE A 103 4.29 -3.45 13.94
C PHE A 103 4.38 -1.99 13.48
N PRO A 104 5.07 -1.12 14.25
CA PRO A 104 5.35 0.24 13.79
C PRO A 104 6.21 0.27 12.51
N PRO A 105 6.00 1.23 11.60
CA PRO A 105 5.11 2.38 11.76
C PRO A 105 3.63 2.10 11.46
N GLY A 106 3.26 0.98 10.82
CA GLY A 106 1.90 0.71 10.35
C GLY A 106 0.81 0.90 11.42
N VAL A 107 1.03 0.38 12.64
CA VAL A 107 0.09 0.55 13.78
C VAL A 107 -0.06 1.97 14.30
N TRP A 108 0.80 2.90 13.88
CA TRP A 108 0.73 4.32 14.24
C TRP A 108 0.06 5.16 13.15
N LEU A 109 -0.16 4.60 11.96
CA LEU A 109 -0.80 5.29 10.85
C LEU A 109 -2.30 5.05 10.91
N ASP A 110 -3.09 6.11 10.85
CA ASP A 110 -4.56 6.05 10.83
C ASP A 110 -5.12 6.34 9.43
N ASP A 111 -4.62 7.37 8.77
CA ASP A 111 -5.15 7.81 7.47
C ASP A 111 -4.96 6.77 6.37
N MET A 112 -3.76 6.20 6.26
CA MET A 112 -3.42 5.28 5.18
C MET A 112 -4.19 3.95 5.28
N PRO A 113 -4.24 3.24 6.43
CA PRO A 113 -5.08 2.05 6.59
C PRO A 113 -6.57 2.26 6.32
N ASN A 114 -7.11 3.44 6.66
CA ASN A 114 -8.50 3.78 6.38
C ASN A 114 -8.74 4.05 4.89
N TRP A 115 -7.81 4.75 4.23
CA TRP A 115 -7.83 4.93 2.78
C TRP A 115 -7.78 3.59 2.04
N GLU A 116 -6.90 2.68 2.46
CA GLU A 116 -6.77 1.33 1.90
C GLU A 116 -8.08 0.55 1.98
N TYR A 117 -8.75 0.61 3.14
CA TYR A 117 -10.04 -0.04 3.32
C TYR A 117 -11.11 0.53 2.40
N GLY A 118 -11.16 1.86 2.23
CA GLY A 118 -12.10 2.50 1.30
C GLY A 118 -11.87 2.07 -0.15
N VAL A 119 -10.62 2.03 -0.59
CA VAL A 119 -10.22 1.55 -1.92
C VAL A 119 -10.57 0.08 -2.12
N LEU A 120 -10.36 -0.75 -1.10
CA LEU A 120 -10.68 -2.16 -1.14
C LEU A 120 -12.20 -2.40 -1.26
N VAL A 121 -13.01 -1.68 -0.49
CA VAL A 121 -14.49 -1.75 -0.59
C VAL A 121 -14.96 -1.34 -1.99
N GLN A 122 -14.45 -0.23 -2.53
CA GLN A 122 -14.75 0.17 -3.92
C GLN A 122 -14.39 -0.94 -4.92
N SER A 123 -13.21 -1.54 -4.76
CA SER A 123 -12.73 -2.60 -5.66
C SER A 123 -13.60 -3.85 -5.58
N ARG A 124 -14.05 -4.24 -4.38
CA ARG A 124 -14.98 -5.36 -4.15
C ARG A 124 -16.32 -5.12 -4.83
N ASP A 125 -16.91 -3.94 -4.64
CA ASP A 125 -18.20 -3.59 -5.21
C ASP A 125 -18.13 -3.56 -6.74
N LEU A 126 -17.06 -3.00 -7.30
CA LEU A 126 -16.86 -2.95 -8.76
C LEU A 126 -16.62 -4.34 -9.34
N ALA A 127 -15.78 -5.18 -8.71
CA ALA A 127 -15.54 -6.55 -9.17
C ALA A 127 -16.85 -7.38 -9.17
N ARG A 128 -17.67 -7.23 -8.12
CA ARG A 128 -18.98 -7.86 -8.04
C ARG A 128 -19.92 -7.37 -9.14
N ALA A 129 -19.99 -6.05 -9.36
CA ALA A 129 -20.82 -5.49 -10.43
C ALA A 129 -20.37 -5.96 -11.81
N MET A 130 -19.07 -6.11 -12.03
CA MET A 130 -18.51 -6.67 -13.26
C MET A 130 -18.98 -8.11 -13.48
N ARG A 131 -18.87 -8.98 -12.46
CA ARG A 131 -19.30 -10.39 -12.53
C ARG A 131 -20.82 -10.54 -12.72
N GLU A 132 -21.60 -9.80 -11.94
CA GLU A 132 -23.06 -9.99 -11.87
C GLU A 132 -23.80 -9.27 -13.01
N ASN A 133 -23.33 -8.09 -13.44
CA ASN A 133 -24.09 -7.22 -14.33
C ASN A 133 -23.41 -6.92 -15.67
N PHE A 134 -22.08 -6.90 -15.75
CA PHE A 134 -21.38 -6.51 -16.99
C PHE A 134 -20.91 -7.68 -17.84
N SER A 135 -20.53 -8.81 -17.23
CA SER A 135 -20.20 -10.03 -17.99
C SER A 135 -21.43 -10.83 -18.42
N ARG A 136 -22.64 -10.42 -18.02
CA ARG A 136 -23.88 -11.14 -18.30
C ARG A 136 -24.83 -10.30 -19.14
N SER A 137 -25.30 -10.84 -20.26
CA SER A 137 -26.34 -10.19 -21.06
C SER A 137 -27.76 -10.42 -20.50
N GLN A 138 -27.96 -11.49 -19.71
CA GLN A 138 -29.22 -11.88 -19.07
C GLN A 138 -28.94 -12.65 -17.76
N SER A 139 -29.90 -12.71 -16.83
CA SER A 139 -29.75 -13.37 -15.51
C SER A 139 -29.55 -14.89 -15.55
N GLN A 140 -29.59 -15.51 -16.73
CA GLN A 140 -29.29 -16.93 -16.99
C GLN A 140 -28.04 -17.13 -17.85
N SER A 141 -27.35 -16.05 -18.25
CA SER A 141 -26.09 -16.14 -19.00
C SER A 141 -24.96 -16.59 -18.08
N THR A 142 -24.04 -17.40 -18.61
CA THR A 142 -22.85 -17.90 -17.92
C THR A 142 -21.94 -16.75 -17.52
N GLU A 143 -21.53 -16.73 -16.26
CA GLU A 143 -20.58 -15.74 -15.74
C GLU A 143 -19.17 -15.97 -16.31
N ASP A 144 -18.39 -14.90 -16.40
CA ASP A 144 -17.00 -15.02 -16.81
C ASP A 144 -16.17 -15.74 -15.75
N VAL A 145 -15.42 -16.77 -16.18
CA VAL A 145 -14.68 -17.65 -15.27
C VAL A 145 -13.58 -16.93 -14.48
N ASP A 146 -12.97 -15.88 -15.03
CA ASP A 146 -11.94 -15.15 -14.28
C ASP A 146 -12.59 -14.18 -13.29
N LEU A 147 -13.70 -13.54 -13.63
CA LEU A 147 -14.42 -12.69 -12.68
C LEU A 147 -15.01 -13.48 -11.50
N VAL A 148 -15.47 -14.72 -11.74
CA VAL A 148 -15.88 -15.67 -10.69
C VAL A 148 -14.74 -15.96 -9.70
N GLN A 149 -13.51 -16.02 -10.19
CA GLN A 149 -12.33 -16.26 -9.35
C GLN A 149 -11.78 -14.97 -8.73
N ALA A 150 -11.95 -13.81 -9.38
CA ALA A 150 -11.44 -12.53 -8.90
C ALA A 150 -12.22 -12.00 -7.68
N GLU A 151 -13.55 -12.04 -7.72
CA GLU A 151 -14.37 -11.43 -6.66
C GLU A 151 -14.10 -12.05 -5.28
N PRO A 152 -14.08 -13.38 -5.07
CA PRO A 152 -13.81 -13.96 -3.76
C PRO A 152 -12.44 -13.58 -3.21
N ARG A 153 -11.44 -13.40 -4.09
CA ARG A 153 -10.08 -13.02 -3.73
C ARG A 153 -10.01 -11.58 -3.22
N LEU A 154 -10.70 -10.65 -3.88
CA LEU A 154 -10.83 -9.28 -3.39
C LEU A 154 -11.67 -9.20 -2.10
N ASN A 155 -12.64 -10.10 -1.93
CA ASN A 155 -13.47 -10.20 -0.71
C ASN A 155 -12.80 -10.96 0.44
N PHE A 156 -11.56 -11.42 0.28
CA PHE A 156 -10.80 -12.04 1.35
C PHE A 156 -10.59 -11.08 2.53
N ASP A 157 -10.51 -11.62 3.75
CA ASP A 157 -10.38 -10.86 4.99
C ASP A 157 -9.20 -9.90 4.92
N SER A 158 -9.48 -8.60 5.12
CA SER A 158 -8.45 -7.56 5.05
C SER A 158 -7.48 -7.62 6.22
N ASN A 159 -7.83 -8.24 7.35
CA ASN A 159 -7.00 -8.30 8.55
C ASN A 159 -6.02 -9.47 8.59
N SER A 160 -6.05 -10.36 7.59
CA SER A 160 -5.20 -11.55 7.60
C SER A 160 -3.74 -11.20 7.24
N TRP A 161 -2.86 -11.22 8.23
CA TRP A 161 -1.41 -11.04 8.03
C TRP A 161 -0.72 -12.34 7.57
N ALA A 162 -0.89 -13.45 8.31
CA ALA A 162 0.07 -14.54 8.22
C ALA A 162 -0.16 -15.50 7.04
N LEU A 163 -1.26 -16.27 7.00
CA LEU A 163 -1.52 -17.24 5.92
C LEU A 163 -3.03 -17.58 5.76
N PRO A 164 -3.62 -17.38 4.57
CA PRO A 164 -3.06 -16.62 3.45
C PRO A 164 -3.03 -15.12 3.79
N ALA A 165 -1.97 -14.44 3.37
CA ALA A 165 -1.86 -12.99 3.54
C ALA A 165 -2.83 -12.27 2.59
N SER A 166 -3.53 -11.24 3.08
CA SER A 166 -4.50 -10.46 2.29
C SER A 166 -3.92 -9.96 0.97
N GLU A 167 -2.68 -9.48 1.00
CA GLU A 167 -1.97 -8.97 -0.18
C GLU A 167 -1.80 -10.04 -1.27
N SER A 168 -1.51 -11.29 -0.88
CA SER A 168 -1.36 -12.40 -1.83
C SER A 168 -2.69 -12.70 -2.53
N GLU A 169 -3.77 -12.71 -1.77
CA GLU A 169 -5.13 -12.93 -2.28
C GLU A 169 -5.52 -11.81 -3.25
N TYR A 170 -5.25 -10.55 -2.90
CA TYR A 170 -5.54 -9.41 -3.79
C TYR A 170 -4.68 -9.41 -5.06
N ARG A 171 -3.40 -9.81 -4.96
CA ARG A 171 -2.53 -10.02 -6.13
C ARG A 171 -3.07 -11.12 -7.05
N ASP A 172 -3.58 -12.21 -6.49
CA ASP A 172 -4.21 -13.26 -7.28
C ASP A 172 -5.51 -12.79 -7.92
N GLY A 173 -6.34 -12.04 -7.19
CA GLY A 173 -7.52 -11.37 -7.74
C GLY A 173 -7.18 -10.48 -8.94
N LEU A 174 -6.14 -9.66 -8.82
CA LEU A 174 -5.64 -8.81 -9.91
C LEU A 174 -5.22 -9.62 -11.15
N LYS A 175 -4.58 -10.78 -10.99
CA LYS A 175 -4.22 -11.66 -12.11
C LYS A 175 -5.44 -12.21 -12.85
N TYR A 176 -6.54 -12.50 -12.14
CA TYR A 176 -7.78 -12.92 -12.79
C TYR A 176 -8.43 -11.75 -13.55
N ILE A 177 -8.45 -10.55 -12.96
CA ILE A 177 -8.98 -9.35 -13.65
C ILE A 177 -8.16 -9.03 -14.91
N HIS A 178 -6.84 -9.20 -14.86
CA HIS A 178 -5.97 -9.03 -16.02
C HIS A 178 -6.31 -10.04 -17.13
N ARG A 179 -6.53 -11.31 -16.79
CA ARG A 179 -6.96 -12.32 -17.77
C ARG A 179 -8.33 -12.03 -18.38
N TYR A 180 -9.25 -11.45 -17.60
CA TYR A 180 -10.52 -10.96 -18.12
C TYR A 180 -10.34 -9.79 -19.09
N PHE A 181 -9.38 -8.89 -18.82
CA PHE A 181 -9.06 -7.76 -19.68
C PHE A 181 -8.49 -8.19 -21.05
N ASP A 182 -7.69 -9.26 -21.08
CA ASP A 182 -7.04 -9.77 -22.29
C ASP A 182 -7.98 -10.54 -23.25
N ARG A 183 -9.24 -10.73 -22.87
CA ARG A 183 -10.25 -11.40 -23.70
C ARG A 183 -10.83 -10.48 -24.77
#